data_AF-A0A1E1IPS7-F1
#
_entry.id   AF-A0A1E1IPS7-F1
#
_cell.length_a   1.000
_cell.length_b   1.000
_cell.length_c   1.000
_cell.angle_alpha   90.00
_cell.angle_beta   90.00
_cell.angle_gamma   90.00
#
_symmetry.space_group_name_H-M   'P 1'
#
loop_
_entity.id
_entity.type
_entity.pdbx_description
1 polymer ?
#
loop_
_entity_poly.entity_id
_entity_poly.type
_entity_poly.pdbx_seq_one_letter_code
_entity_poly.pdbx_strand_id
1 'polypeptide(L)'
;MNEAEDASSLCTSLPPAIVRPNTDVTVPQRGVHSAQLLRKFTECRTLFLCCDMQEKLADKIPGFHETIRVSNNITLFCEMLGPTYCNVIATVQYPKGVGPLYHEIQLPPNTPVFPKMKPSMLVPEALPYLYGDAERGILPVQQAVL
;
A
#
# COMPACT_ATOMS: atom_id res chain seq x y z
N MET A 1 -15.93 -16.23 56.21
CA MET A 1 -15.25 -15.01 56.70
C MET A 1 -13.82 -15.07 56.18
N ASN A 2 -13.30 -14.26 55.26
CA ASN A 2 -13.77 -13.13 54.42
C ASN A 2 -12.79 -13.12 53.21
N GLU A 3 -13.28 -12.98 51.98
CA GLU A 3 -13.14 -11.78 51.10
C GLU A 3 -11.68 -11.41 50.78
N ALA A 4 -11.17 -11.65 49.56
CA ALA A 4 -11.37 -10.87 48.32
C ALA A 4 -10.79 -9.44 48.39
N GLU A 5 -9.53 -9.25 48.00
CA GLU A 5 -8.82 -7.98 47.71
C GLU A 5 -7.49 -8.38 47.04
N ASP A 6 -6.93 -7.79 45.98
CA ASP A 6 -7.28 -6.71 45.06
C ASP A 6 -6.39 -6.94 43.82
N ALA A 7 -7.00 -7.21 42.66
CA ALA A 7 -6.31 -7.45 41.39
C ALA A 7 -6.37 -6.23 40.46
N SER A 8 -6.42 -5.01 41.00
CA SER A 8 -6.60 -3.79 40.19
C SER A 8 -5.39 -2.85 40.06
N SER A 9 -4.20 -3.22 40.56
CA SER A 9 -3.09 -2.25 40.66
C SER A 9 -2.08 -2.20 39.49
N LEU A 10 -2.20 -3.01 38.43
CA LEU A 10 -1.14 -3.13 37.41
C LEU A 10 -1.47 -2.59 36.01
N CYS A 11 -2.46 -1.71 35.84
CA CYS A 11 -2.76 -1.17 34.52
C CYS A 11 -3.28 0.28 34.55
N THR A 12 -2.41 1.24 34.86
CA THR A 12 -2.80 2.66 34.89
C THR A 12 -1.78 3.63 34.29
N SER A 13 -1.10 3.25 33.21
CA SER A 13 -0.47 4.25 32.36
C SER A 13 -0.65 3.92 30.87
N LEU A 14 -1.49 4.72 30.21
CA LEU A 14 -1.52 4.78 28.76
C LEU A 14 -0.12 5.19 28.25
N PRO A 15 0.41 4.55 27.21
CA PRO A 15 1.63 5.04 26.57
C PRO A 15 1.42 6.47 26.08
N PRO A 16 2.43 7.35 26.16
CA PRO A 16 2.32 8.72 25.70
C PRO A 16 1.90 8.75 24.24
N ALA A 17 0.99 9.67 23.92
CA ALA A 17 0.49 9.86 22.56
C ALA A 17 1.66 10.00 21.58
N ILE A 18 1.67 9.15 20.56
CA ILE A 18 2.63 9.24 19.46
C ILE A 18 2.47 10.61 18.83
N VAL A 19 3.46 11.49 19.04
CA VAL A 19 3.55 12.78 18.38
C VAL A 19 3.76 12.49 16.90
N ARG A 20 2.72 12.73 16.10
CA ARG A 20 2.80 12.65 14.65
C ARG A 20 3.76 13.74 14.18
N PRO A 21 4.79 13.45 13.37
CA PRO A 21 5.65 14.48 12.83
C PRO A 21 4.81 15.49 12.02
N ASN A 22 4.86 16.76 12.43
CA ASN A 22 4.26 17.93 11.75
C ASN A 22 5.01 18.28 10.46
N THR A 23 5.26 17.30 9.59
CA THR A 23 5.47 17.64 8.18
C THR A 23 4.08 17.72 7.59
N ASP A 24 3.70 18.94 7.25
CA ASP A 24 2.45 19.31 6.59
C ASP A 24 2.40 18.61 5.22
N VAL A 25 2.10 17.31 5.23
CA VAL A 25 1.61 16.63 4.05
C VAL A 25 0.23 17.21 3.86
N THR A 26 0.13 18.23 3.01
CA THR A 26 -1.15 18.78 2.60
C THR A 26 -1.93 17.66 1.93
N VAL A 27 -2.78 16.97 2.70
CA VAL A 27 -3.76 16.04 2.17
C VAL A 27 -4.72 16.92 1.37
N PRO A 28 -4.83 16.76 0.04
CA PRO A 28 -5.78 17.53 -0.74
C PRO A 28 -7.16 17.38 -0.11
N GLN A 29 -7.85 18.49 0.12
CA GLN A 29 -9.23 18.48 0.60
C GLN A 29 -10.05 17.57 -0.34
N ARG A 30 -10.85 16.68 0.25
CA ARG A 30 -11.64 15.69 -0.49
C ARG A 30 -12.67 16.42 -1.36
N GLY A 31 -12.29 16.75 -2.59
CA GLY A 31 -13.23 17.25 -3.58
C GLY A 31 -14.34 16.22 -3.78
N VAL A 32 -15.57 16.68 -3.97
CA VAL A 32 -16.65 15.81 -4.40
C VAL A 32 -16.28 15.32 -5.80
N HIS A 33 -15.70 14.12 -5.89
CA HIS A 33 -15.48 13.48 -7.17
C HIS A 33 -16.87 13.08 -7.72
N SER A 34 -17.32 13.74 -8.77
CA SER A 34 -18.55 13.39 -9.49
C SER A 34 -18.47 12.01 -10.16
N ALA A 35 -17.26 11.48 -10.30
CA ALA A 35 -17.00 10.17 -10.89
C ALA A 35 -17.22 9.06 -9.85
N GLN A 36 -18.25 8.24 -10.08
CA GLN A 36 -18.53 7.03 -9.30
C GLN A 36 -17.65 5.84 -9.71
N LEU A 37 -16.90 5.97 -10.81
CA LEU A 37 -16.06 4.94 -11.42
C LEU A 37 -14.66 5.50 -11.75
N LEU A 38 -13.71 4.60 -11.99
CA LEU A 38 -12.37 4.98 -12.47
C LEU A 38 -12.46 5.80 -13.76
N ARG A 39 -11.60 6.81 -13.86
CA ARG A 39 -11.47 7.61 -15.08
C ARG A 39 -10.83 6.77 -16.17
N LYS A 40 -11.12 7.10 -17.43
CA LYS A 40 -10.48 6.45 -18.59
C LYS A 40 -8.97 6.62 -18.48
N PHE A 41 -8.22 5.56 -18.74
CA PHE A 41 -6.74 5.56 -18.66
C PHE A 41 -6.08 6.56 -19.62
N THR A 42 -6.80 7.03 -20.65
CA THR A 42 -6.32 8.08 -21.56
C THR A 42 -6.47 9.49 -20.99
N GLU A 43 -7.25 9.67 -19.93
CA GLU A 43 -7.56 10.99 -19.33
C GLU A 43 -6.81 11.22 -18.00
N CYS A 44 -6.15 10.18 -17.47
CA CYS A 44 -5.40 10.25 -16.24
C CYS A 44 -4.32 9.16 -16.19
N ARG A 45 -3.33 9.40 -15.33
CA ARG A 45 -2.34 8.38 -14.96
C ARG A 45 -2.81 7.64 -13.71
N THR A 46 -2.64 6.33 -13.73
CA THR A 46 -3.07 5.41 -12.66
C THR A 46 -1.87 4.77 -11.97
N LEU A 47 -1.92 4.67 -10.65
CA LEU A 47 -0.98 3.86 -9.88
C LEU A 47 -1.66 2.58 -9.40
N PHE A 48 -1.14 1.42 -9.78
CA PHE A 48 -1.51 0.15 -9.17
C PHE A 48 -0.61 -0.15 -7.97
N LEU A 49 -1.23 -0.50 -6.86
CA LEU A 49 -0.62 -0.73 -5.56
C LEU A 49 -0.67 -2.24 -5.25
N CYS A 50 0.38 -2.98 -5.60
CA CYS A 50 0.48 -4.41 -5.25
C CYS A 50 0.80 -4.57 -3.76
N CYS A 51 -0.22 -4.76 -2.94
CA CYS A 51 -0.11 -4.73 -1.48
C CYS A 51 0.21 -6.09 -0.87
N ASP A 52 1.42 -6.22 -0.31
CA ASP A 52 1.78 -7.24 0.69
C ASP A 52 1.44 -8.69 0.32
N MET A 53 1.50 -9.04 -0.97
CA MET A 53 1.26 -10.40 -1.45
C MET A 53 2.46 -11.28 -1.14
N GLN A 54 2.47 -11.93 0.02
CA GLN A 54 3.68 -12.54 0.60
C GLN A 54 3.50 -14.03 0.90
N GLU A 55 4.60 -14.78 0.86
CA GLU A 55 4.65 -16.24 1.03
C GLU A 55 3.87 -16.76 2.24
N LYS A 56 4.05 -16.17 3.43
CA LYS A 56 3.40 -16.70 4.65
C LYS A 56 1.93 -16.31 4.77
N LEU A 57 1.37 -15.60 3.79
CA LEU A 57 -0.06 -15.29 3.72
C LEU A 57 -0.83 -16.26 2.82
N ALA A 58 -0.13 -17.05 1.99
CA ALA A 58 -0.77 -17.93 1.00
C ALA A 58 -1.81 -18.87 1.63
N ASP A 59 -1.44 -19.54 2.72
CA ASP A 59 -2.34 -20.47 3.43
C ASP A 59 -3.28 -19.78 4.43
N LYS A 60 -3.17 -18.46 4.60
CA LYS A 60 -3.91 -17.70 5.63
C LYS A 60 -5.05 -16.86 5.06
N ILE A 61 -5.00 -16.55 3.77
CA ILE A 61 -5.98 -15.69 3.10
C ILE A 61 -6.84 -16.57 2.19
N PRO A 62 -8.15 -16.69 2.45
CA PRO A 62 -9.06 -17.34 1.51
C PRO A 62 -9.02 -16.64 0.14
N GLY A 63 -8.87 -17.42 -0.93
CA GLY A 63 -8.80 -16.88 -2.29
C GLY A 63 -7.45 -16.24 -2.65
N PHE A 64 -6.37 -16.51 -1.90
CA PHE A 64 -5.06 -15.93 -2.14
C PHE A 64 -4.59 -16.14 -3.60
N HIS A 65 -4.67 -17.36 -4.13
CA HIS A 65 -4.23 -17.66 -5.49
C HIS A 65 -5.07 -16.95 -6.56
N GLU A 66 -6.38 -16.79 -6.34
CA GLU A 66 -7.23 -15.95 -7.18
C GLU A 66 -6.80 -14.48 -7.15
N THR A 67 -6.42 -13.97 -5.98
CA THR A 67 -5.85 -12.63 -5.83
C THR A 67 -4.53 -12.51 -6.61
N ILE A 68 -3.60 -13.47 -6.50
CA ILE A 68 -2.37 -13.51 -7.30
C ILE A 68 -2.68 -13.42 -8.80
N ARG A 69 -3.65 -14.21 -9.28
CA ARG A 69 -4.06 -14.21 -10.69
C ARG A 69 -4.61 -12.85 -11.12
N VAL A 70 -5.47 -12.22 -10.32
CA VAL A 70 -6.02 -10.89 -10.63
C VAL A 70 -4.92 -9.84 -10.65
N SER A 71 -4.00 -9.86 -9.69
CA SER A 71 -2.88 -8.93 -9.65
C SER A 71 -1.93 -9.09 -10.84
N ASN A 72 -1.66 -10.32 -11.27
CA ASN A 72 -0.88 -10.58 -12.48
C ASN A 72 -1.57 -10.05 -13.75
N ASN A 73 -2.91 -10.07 -13.82
CA ASN A 73 -3.63 -9.45 -14.94
C ASN A 73 -3.52 -7.92 -14.93
N ILE A 74 -3.63 -7.29 -13.76
CA ILE A 74 -3.56 -5.82 -13.63
C ILE A 74 -2.14 -5.31 -13.89
N THR A 75 -1.13 -6.01 -13.37
CA THR A 75 0.29 -5.69 -13.62
C THR A 75 0.63 -5.77 -15.11
N LEU A 76 0.23 -6.85 -15.78
CA LEU A 76 0.38 -7.00 -17.23
C LEU A 76 -0.34 -5.89 -18.00
N PHE A 77 -1.57 -5.55 -17.60
CA PHE A 77 -2.31 -4.44 -18.20
C PHE A 77 -1.56 -3.11 -18.04
N CYS A 78 -1.00 -2.83 -16.87
CA CYS A 78 -0.22 -1.62 -16.62
C CYS A 78 1.09 -1.59 -17.40
N GLU A 79 1.76 -2.74 -17.57
CA GLU A 79 2.93 -2.88 -18.45
C GLU A 79 2.57 -2.56 -19.91
N MET A 80 1.46 -3.10 -20.41
CA MET A 80 1.00 -2.85 -21.78
C MET A 80 0.65 -1.37 -22.04
N LEU A 81 0.06 -0.70 -21.05
CA LEU A 81 -0.22 0.74 -21.12
C LEU A 81 1.04 1.60 -21.01
N GLY A 82 2.09 1.08 -20.39
CA GLY A 82 3.35 1.76 -20.19
C GLY A 82 3.30 2.90 -19.17
N PRO A 83 4.48 3.45 -18.81
CA PRO A 83 4.65 4.40 -17.72
C PRO A 83 3.94 5.74 -17.93
N THR A 84 3.51 6.04 -19.17
CA THR A 84 2.72 7.23 -19.49
C THR A 84 1.33 7.18 -18.85
N TYR A 85 0.69 6.00 -18.81
CA TYR A 85 -0.70 5.86 -18.39
C TYR A 85 -0.89 5.04 -17.11
N CYS A 86 -0.06 4.02 -16.88
CA CYS A 86 -0.10 3.24 -15.65
C CYS A 86 1.30 3.02 -15.08
N ASN A 87 1.40 2.98 -13.76
CA ASN A 87 2.58 2.51 -13.06
C ASN A 87 2.21 1.50 -11.99
N VAL A 88 3.18 0.66 -11.60
CA VAL A 88 3.03 -0.30 -10.52
C VAL A 88 4.05 0.03 -9.44
N ILE A 89 3.64 -0.09 -8.18
CA ILE A 89 4.56 -0.29 -7.06
C ILE A 89 4.09 -1.49 -6.25
N ALA A 90 5.01 -2.11 -5.51
CA ALA A 90 4.65 -3.15 -4.55
C ALA A 90 5.15 -2.80 -3.15
N THR A 91 4.49 -3.34 -2.14
CA THR A 91 5.00 -3.34 -0.76
C THR A 91 5.07 -4.74 -0.20
N VAL A 92 5.94 -4.93 0.80
CA VAL A 92 6.00 -6.15 1.59
C VAL A 92 6.02 -5.79 3.08
N GLN A 93 5.04 -6.31 3.83
CA GLN A 93 4.87 -6.07 5.26
C GLN A 93 5.78 -6.99 6.06
N TYR A 94 6.63 -6.42 6.92
CA TYR A 94 7.56 -7.14 7.81
C TYR A 94 8.18 -8.39 7.14
N PRO A 95 9.02 -8.26 6.10
CA PRO A 95 9.44 -9.39 5.27
C PRO A 95 10.12 -10.52 6.04
N LYS A 96 10.82 -10.19 7.13
CA LYS A 96 11.41 -11.18 8.04
C LYS A 96 10.35 -12.10 8.66
N GLY A 97 9.19 -11.56 9.03
CA GLY A 97 8.11 -12.31 9.67
C GLY A 97 7.09 -12.90 8.72
N VAL A 98 6.74 -12.19 7.63
CA VAL A 98 5.67 -12.56 6.69
C VAL A 98 6.21 -13.13 5.36
N GLY A 99 7.53 -13.10 5.16
CA GLY A 99 8.18 -13.65 3.97
C GLY A 99 8.37 -12.60 2.87
N PRO A 100 9.05 -12.98 1.78
CA PRO A 100 9.18 -12.12 0.60
C PRO A 100 7.83 -12.00 -0.14
N LEU A 101 7.83 -11.20 -1.21
CA LEU A 101 6.75 -11.21 -2.20
C LEU A 101 6.55 -12.65 -2.71
N TYR A 102 5.29 -13.04 -2.90
CA TYR A 102 4.92 -14.36 -3.36
C TYR A 102 5.52 -14.64 -4.74
N HIS A 103 6.16 -15.79 -4.89
CA HIS A 103 6.97 -16.14 -6.06
C HIS A 103 6.21 -16.15 -7.39
N GLU A 104 4.89 -16.31 -7.38
CA GLU A 104 4.06 -16.25 -8.61
C GLU A 104 3.61 -14.83 -8.99
N ILE A 105 3.89 -13.81 -8.18
CA ILE A 105 3.59 -12.42 -8.55
C ILE A 105 4.57 -11.96 -9.63
N GLN A 106 4.00 -11.49 -10.74
CA GLN A 106 4.75 -11.01 -11.89
C GLN A 106 4.65 -9.48 -11.94
N LEU A 107 5.67 -8.80 -11.45
CA LEU A 107 5.76 -7.35 -11.54
C LEU A 107 6.41 -6.94 -12.88
N PRO A 108 6.00 -5.80 -13.48
CA PRO A 108 6.69 -5.25 -14.63
C PRO A 108 8.19 -5.00 -14.32
N PRO A 109 9.07 -4.98 -15.34
CA PRO A 109 10.49 -4.71 -15.14
C PRO A 109 10.72 -3.40 -14.37
N ASN A 110 11.68 -3.40 -13.44
CA ASN A 110 12.05 -2.25 -12.61
C ASN A 110 10.94 -1.73 -11.66
N THR A 111 9.87 -2.49 -11.44
CA THR A 111 8.86 -2.15 -10.43
C THR A 111 9.49 -2.06 -9.04
N PRO A 112 9.34 -0.94 -8.31
CA PRO A 112 9.91 -0.82 -6.98
C PRO A 112 9.09 -1.61 -5.96
N VAL A 113 9.79 -2.29 -5.05
CA VAL A 113 9.21 -3.06 -3.95
C VAL A 113 9.68 -2.47 -2.63
N PHE A 114 8.76 -1.96 -1.82
CA PHE A 114 9.09 -1.28 -0.57
C PHE A 114 8.80 -2.15 0.66
N PRO A 115 9.83 -2.49 1.48
CA PRO A 115 9.60 -3.12 2.76
C PRO A 115 9.03 -2.12 3.76
N LYS A 116 8.03 -2.53 4.53
CA LYS A 116 7.39 -1.65 5.53
C LYS A 116 6.99 -2.40 6.80
N MET A 117 6.84 -1.63 7.88
CA MET A 117 6.29 -2.12 9.16
C MET A 117 4.90 -1.55 9.43
N LYS A 118 4.54 -0.42 8.82
CA LYS A 118 3.21 0.18 8.95
C LYS A 118 2.25 -0.47 7.95
N PRO A 119 0.96 -0.63 8.30
CA PRO A 119 -0.01 -1.24 7.39
C PRO A 119 -0.20 -0.42 6.10
N SER A 120 -0.17 0.91 6.18
CA SER A 120 -0.30 1.78 5.01
C SER A 120 0.86 1.60 4.01
N MET A 121 0.53 1.52 2.71
CA MET A 121 1.51 1.55 1.62
C MET A 121 2.13 2.93 1.39
N LEU A 122 1.56 4.00 1.97
CA LEU A 122 2.03 5.38 1.83
C LEU A 122 3.22 5.67 2.75
N VAL A 123 4.30 4.91 2.55
CA VAL A 123 5.61 5.15 3.16
C VAL A 123 6.36 6.24 2.38
N PRO A 124 7.30 6.99 3.01
CA PRO A 124 8.01 8.09 2.35
C PRO A 124 8.59 7.73 0.98
N GLU A 125 9.11 6.52 0.82
CA GLU A 125 9.74 6.01 -0.39
C GLU A 125 8.73 5.75 -1.53
N ALA A 126 7.46 5.52 -1.19
CA ALA A 126 6.36 5.30 -2.13
C ALA A 126 5.68 6.61 -2.56
N LEU A 127 5.73 7.67 -1.74
CA LEU A 127 5.06 8.95 -2.02
C LEU A 127 5.48 9.60 -3.36
N PRO A 128 6.75 9.55 -3.80
CA PRO A 128 7.15 10.02 -5.13
C PRO A 128 6.35 9.41 -6.28
N TYR A 129 5.89 8.16 -6.15
CA TYR A 129 5.12 7.48 -7.19
C TYR A 129 3.64 7.90 -7.21
N LEU A 130 3.16 8.50 -6.12
CA LEU A 130 1.82 9.08 -6.00
C LEU A 130 1.82 10.54 -6.45
N TYR A 131 2.67 11.36 -5.84
CA TYR A 131 2.70 12.82 -6.03
C TYR A 131 3.59 13.29 -7.18
N GLY A 132 4.39 12.39 -7.76
CA GLY A 132 5.41 12.73 -8.74
C GLY A 132 6.72 13.19 -8.09
N ASP A 133 7.79 13.11 -8.86
CA ASP A 133 9.13 13.54 -8.51
C ASP A 133 9.86 13.93 -9.80
N ALA A 134 9.95 15.24 -10.05
CA ALA A 134 10.50 15.77 -11.30
C ALA A 134 12.01 15.47 -11.45
N GLU A 135 12.76 15.43 -10.35
CA GLU A 135 14.21 15.14 -10.39
C GLU A 135 14.49 13.70 -10.81
N ARG A 136 13.60 12.78 -10.44
CA ARG A 136 13.67 11.36 -10.79
C ARG A 136 12.87 11.01 -12.05
N GLY A 137 12.25 11.98 -12.70
CA GLY A 137 11.40 11.77 -13.88
C GLY A 137 10.13 10.96 -13.60
N ILE A 138 9.65 10.95 -12.34
CA ILE A 138 8.44 10.23 -11.94
C ILE A 138 7.24 11.15 -12.11
N LEU A 139 6.28 10.73 -12.93
CA LEU A 139 5.06 11.49 -13.16
C LEU A 139 4.05 11.30 -12.01
N PRO A 140 3.31 12.34 -11.60
CA PRO A 140 2.22 12.21 -10.64
C PRO A 140 1.08 11.37 -11.22
N VAL A 141 0.29 10.75 -10.34
CA VAL A 141 -0.95 10.07 -10.73
C VAL A 141 -2.18 10.83 -10.24
N GLN A 142 -3.31 10.63 -10.92
CA GLN A 142 -4.58 11.25 -10.53
C GLN A 142 -5.57 10.23 -9.96
N GLN A 143 -5.23 8.94 -10.03
CA GLN A 143 -5.96 7.87 -9.36
C GLN A 143 -5.01 6.73 -8.97
N ALA A 144 -5.39 6.00 -7.93
CA ALA A 144 -4.69 4.80 -7.47
C ALA A 144 -5.69 3.67 -7.25
N VAL A 145 -5.26 2.44 -7.53
CA VAL A 145 -6.02 1.20 -7.37
C VAL A 145 -5.19 0.19 -6.59
N LEU A 146 -5.86 -0.57 -5.71
CA LEU A 146 -5.29 -1.58 -4.83
C LEU A 146 -5.71 -2.98 -5.31
#